data_AF-A0A847B459-F1
#
_entry.id   AF-A0A847B459-F1
#
_cell.length_a   1.000
_cell.length_b   1.000
_cell.length_c   1.000
_cell.angle_alpha   90.00
_cell.angle_beta   90.00
_cell.angle_gamma   90.00
#
_symmetry.space_group_name_H-M   'P 1'
#
loop_
_entity.id
_entity.type
_entity.pdbx_description
1 polymer ?
#
loop_
_entity_poly.entity_id
_entity_poly.type
_entity_poly.pdbx_seq_one_letter_code
_entity_poly.pdbx_strand_id
1 'polypeptide(L)'
;MKKKFLFGLFVVGMVFPVLAQRGGVANPLARDPQSLFIGEYSERAQYIEHGTKINGQMADEGFVLLKNDGSLPLPAGTKISVCGKGSTNLARGGSGSGSGSVSSGVTSIDLQKSLTDAGFVINPDLTAFYKDNNKSGRGRTNGNDGWKGNSQVTIGETPWSSYDQALINSFDDYDEIGIQVLTREGAEGCDVQTIDSTDSTQFGFSEKHALELSDNEQDLFDNLHDLVDKIIIVINSSNLIECDVFMNDDKVAGILWIGNPGDVGPGAVGRILSGEVNPSGRTISTWTRDFTKDPTFQNFSDNRHFG
;
A
#
# COMPACT_ATOMS: atom_id res chain seq x y z
N MET A 1 -34.33 -18.74 -17.23
CA MET A 1 -33.20 -18.21 -18.03
C MET A 1 -32.07 -17.88 -17.03
N LYS A 2 -31.07 -18.76 -16.92
CA LYS A 2 -30.00 -18.63 -15.90
C LYS A 2 -28.99 -17.56 -16.37
N LYS A 3 -28.67 -16.58 -15.52
CA LYS A 3 -27.70 -15.51 -15.84
C LYS A 3 -26.28 -16.02 -15.57
N LYS A 4 -25.36 -15.83 -16.53
CA LYS A 4 -23.92 -15.94 -16.27
C LYS A 4 -23.49 -14.69 -15.50
N PHE A 5 -22.76 -14.84 -14.41
CA PHE A 5 -22.26 -13.73 -13.60
C PHE A 5 -20.75 -13.84 -13.51
N LEU A 6 -20.05 -12.76 -13.86
CA LEU A 6 -18.60 -12.66 -13.71
C LEU A 6 -18.31 -12.40 -12.22
N PHE A 7 -17.56 -13.30 -11.57
CA PHE A 7 -17.18 -13.14 -10.18
C PHE A 7 -15.93 -12.24 -10.09
N GLY A 8 -16.13 -10.93 -10.28
CA GLY A 8 -15.19 -9.93 -9.80
C GLY A 8 -15.43 -9.72 -8.30
N LEU A 9 -14.36 -9.48 -7.55
CA LEU A 9 -14.31 -9.30 -6.09
C LEU A 9 -15.19 -8.11 -5.61
N PHE A 10 -16.51 -8.22 -5.70
CA PHE A 10 -17.46 -7.22 -5.23
C PHE A 10 -17.88 -7.55 -3.79
N VAL A 11 -17.33 -6.78 -2.86
CA VAL A 11 -17.86 -6.46 -1.52
C VAL A 11 -18.59 -7.62 -0.83
N VAL A 12 -17.80 -8.43 -0.12
CA VAL A 12 -18.28 -9.50 0.76
C VAL A 12 -19.15 -8.97 1.93
N GLY A 13 -19.10 -7.66 2.23
CA GLY A 13 -19.75 -7.07 3.40
C GLY A 13 -21.27 -6.87 3.33
N MET A 14 -21.85 -6.46 2.20
CA MET A 14 -23.29 -6.11 2.15
C MET A 14 -24.20 -7.19 1.54
N VAL A 15 -23.65 -8.16 0.81
CA VAL A 15 -24.47 -9.18 0.12
C VAL A 15 -24.60 -10.48 0.93
N PHE A 16 -23.74 -10.68 1.94
CA PHE A 16 -23.75 -11.87 2.79
C PHE A 16 -25.05 -12.09 3.57
N PRO A 17 -25.70 -11.07 4.18
CA PRO A 17 -26.94 -11.28 4.93
C PRO A 17 -28.09 -11.75 4.04
N VAL A 18 -28.14 -11.26 2.79
CA VAL A 18 -29.22 -11.57 1.83
C VAL A 18 -29.00 -12.93 1.16
N LEU A 19 -27.75 -13.33 0.90
CA LEU A 19 -27.41 -14.64 0.33
C LEU A 19 -27.50 -15.78 1.35
N ALA A 20 -27.10 -15.54 2.59
CA ALA A 20 -27.17 -16.54 3.67
C ALA A 20 -28.62 -16.87 4.08
N GLN A 21 -29.54 -15.88 4.07
CA GLN A 21 -30.95 -16.10 4.41
C GLN A 21 -31.74 -16.92 3.37
N ARG A 22 -31.22 -17.10 2.15
CA ARG A 22 -31.89 -17.88 1.08
C ARG A 22 -31.17 -19.17 0.68
N GLY A 23 -30.21 -19.64 1.50
CA GLY A 23 -29.56 -20.94 1.30
C GLY A 23 -28.64 -21.03 0.07
N GLY A 24 -28.27 -19.90 -0.52
CA GLY A 24 -27.36 -19.84 -1.66
C GLY A 24 -26.02 -19.27 -1.25
N VAL A 25 -25.16 -20.08 -0.63
CA VAL A 25 -23.73 -19.73 -0.60
C VAL A 25 -23.28 -19.77 -2.06
N ALA A 26 -22.80 -18.64 -2.59
CA ALA A 26 -22.22 -18.59 -3.93
C ALA A 26 -20.94 -19.44 -3.93
N ASN A 27 -21.08 -20.74 -4.22
CA ASN A 27 -19.96 -21.65 -4.34
C ASN A 27 -19.52 -21.64 -5.82
N PRO A 28 -18.30 -21.16 -6.14
CA PRO A 28 -17.80 -21.13 -7.52
C PRO A 28 -17.59 -22.53 -8.13
N LEU A 29 -17.71 -23.57 -7.30
CA LEU A 29 -17.70 -24.98 -7.70
C LEU A 29 -19.10 -25.62 -7.65
N ALA A 30 -20.17 -24.85 -7.40
CA ALA A 30 -21.53 -25.37 -7.34
C ALA A 30 -21.93 -25.99 -8.68
N ARG A 31 -22.29 -27.27 -8.64
CA ARG A 31 -22.82 -28.03 -9.78
C ARG A 31 -24.26 -28.51 -9.57
N ASP A 32 -24.81 -28.31 -8.36
CA ASP A 32 -26.17 -28.74 -8.04
C ASP A 32 -27.18 -27.95 -8.88
N PRO A 33 -28.08 -28.61 -9.65
CA PRO A 33 -29.14 -27.94 -10.38
C PRO A 33 -30.07 -27.06 -9.51
N GLN A 34 -30.14 -27.30 -8.19
CA GLN A 34 -30.88 -26.48 -7.21
C GLN A 34 -30.12 -25.21 -6.77
N SER A 35 -28.83 -25.11 -7.07
CA SER A 35 -28.07 -23.89 -6.78
C SER A 35 -28.57 -22.72 -7.61
N LEU A 36 -28.66 -21.55 -6.97
CA LEU A 36 -29.02 -20.29 -7.64
C LEU A 36 -27.98 -19.88 -8.70
N PHE A 37 -26.73 -20.34 -8.55
CA PHE A 37 -25.60 -20.04 -9.42
C PHE A 37 -24.83 -21.31 -9.77
N ILE A 38 -24.50 -21.48 -11.06
CA ILE A 38 -23.64 -22.59 -11.53
C ILE A 38 -22.21 -22.06 -11.62
N GLY A 39 -21.28 -22.76 -10.99
CA GLY A 39 -19.86 -22.46 -11.02
C GLY A 39 -19.25 -22.59 -12.42
N GLU A 40 -18.35 -21.68 -12.79
CA GLU A 40 -17.62 -21.75 -14.05
C GLU A 40 -16.54 -22.83 -14.02
N TYR A 41 -15.80 -22.94 -12.90
CA TYR A 41 -14.69 -23.88 -12.73
C TYR A 41 -15.11 -25.17 -12.05
N SER A 42 -14.56 -26.30 -12.49
CA SER A 42 -14.78 -27.61 -11.86
C SER A 42 -13.71 -27.92 -10.82
N GLU A 43 -12.51 -27.36 -11.00
CA GLU A 43 -11.37 -27.56 -10.11
C GLU A 43 -11.02 -26.28 -9.33
N ARG A 44 -10.76 -26.44 -8.03
CA ARG A 44 -10.39 -25.32 -7.15
C ARG A 44 -9.12 -24.62 -7.62
N ALA A 45 -8.13 -25.37 -8.12
CA ALA A 45 -6.87 -24.82 -8.60
C ALA A 45 -7.08 -23.86 -9.78
N GLN A 46 -7.94 -24.23 -10.75
CA GLN A 46 -8.24 -23.38 -11.91
C GLN A 46 -8.97 -22.10 -11.51
N TYR A 47 -9.89 -22.17 -10.55
CA TYR A 47 -10.55 -20.99 -10.00
C TYR A 47 -9.56 -20.04 -9.32
N ILE A 48 -8.63 -20.58 -8.52
CA ILE A 48 -7.60 -19.78 -7.83
C ILE A 48 -6.65 -19.15 -8.83
N GLU A 49 -6.17 -19.91 -9.82
CA GLU A 49 -5.27 -19.40 -10.87
C GLU A 49 -5.94 -18.26 -11.65
N HIS A 50 -7.19 -18.45 -12.05
CA HIS A 50 -7.92 -17.42 -12.78
C HIS A 50 -8.17 -16.16 -11.92
N GLY A 51 -8.61 -16.33 -10.66
CA GLY A 51 -8.79 -15.22 -9.73
C GLY A 51 -7.49 -14.47 -9.46
N THR A 52 -6.37 -15.20 -9.33
CA THR A 52 -5.04 -14.61 -9.17
C THR A 52 -4.65 -13.75 -10.36
N LYS A 53 -4.91 -14.23 -11.59
CA LYS A 53 -4.67 -13.46 -12.80
C LYS A 53 -5.51 -12.19 -12.89
N ILE A 54 -6.81 -12.29 -12.58
CA ILE A 54 -7.70 -11.11 -12.55
C ILE A 54 -7.22 -10.09 -11.50
N ASN A 55 -6.84 -10.54 -10.30
CA ASN A 55 -6.34 -9.65 -9.25
C ASN A 55 -5.08 -8.91 -9.70
N GLY A 56 -4.17 -9.58 -10.43
CA GLY A 56 -3.00 -8.94 -11.04
C GLY A 56 -3.38 -7.89 -12.09
N GLN A 57 -4.35 -8.19 -12.96
CA GLN A 57 -4.84 -7.25 -13.97
C GLN A 57 -5.51 -6.02 -13.34
N MET A 58 -6.26 -6.21 -12.25
CA MET A 58 -6.84 -5.09 -11.51
C MET A 58 -5.77 -4.16 -10.93
N ALA A 59 -4.63 -4.69 -10.48
CA ALA A 59 -3.51 -3.86 -10.03
C ALA A 59 -2.86 -3.11 -11.20
N ASP A 60 -2.66 -3.78 -12.35
CA ASP A 60 -2.11 -3.16 -13.57
C ASP A 60 -2.92 -1.95 -14.07
N GLU A 61 -4.25 -2.07 -14.03
CA GLU A 61 -5.17 -1.03 -14.51
C GLU A 61 -5.56 -0.03 -13.41
N GLY A 62 -5.48 -0.43 -12.15
CA GLY A 62 -5.99 0.34 -11.01
C GLY A 62 -4.96 1.27 -10.37
N PHE A 63 -3.67 0.98 -10.47
CA PHE A 63 -2.64 1.85 -9.91
C PHE A 63 -2.56 3.17 -10.67
N VAL A 64 -2.34 4.26 -9.93
CA VAL A 64 -2.41 5.62 -10.47
C VAL A 64 -1.02 6.25 -10.43
N LEU A 65 -0.51 6.67 -11.59
CA LEU A 65 0.71 7.47 -11.69
C LEU A 65 0.36 8.96 -11.56
N LEU A 66 0.80 9.59 -10.48
CA LEU A 66 0.37 10.95 -10.10
C LEU A 66 1.31 12.01 -10.65
N LYS A 67 2.59 11.64 -10.71
CA LYS A 67 3.69 12.44 -11.24
C LYS A 67 4.60 11.52 -12.03
N ASN A 68 5.09 12.03 -13.14
CA ASN A 68 6.21 11.50 -13.90
C ASN A 68 6.95 12.70 -14.49
N ASP A 69 8.21 12.90 -14.13
CA ASP A 69 9.05 13.99 -14.67
C ASP A 69 9.66 13.64 -16.04
N GLY A 70 9.41 12.43 -16.54
CA GLY A 70 9.98 11.88 -17.76
C GLY A 70 11.01 10.78 -17.53
N SER A 71 11.38 10.49 -16.28
CA SER A 71 12.31 9.41 -15.93
C SER A 71 11.68 8.01 -16.01
N LEU A 72 10.36 7.87 -15.96
CA LEU A 72 9.69 6.57 -16.13
C LEU A 72 9.26 6.32 -17.59
N PRO A 73 9.39 5.08 -18.10
CA PRO A 73 9.82 3.85 -17.40
C PRO A 73 11.35 3.74 -17.25
N LEU A 74 11.77 2.99 -16.24
CA LEU A 74 13.17 2.70 -15.93
C LEU A 74 13.72 1.55 -16.80
N PRO A 75 14.99 1.59 -17.21
CA PRO A 75 15.62 0.50 -17.92
C PRO A 75 15.90 -0.71 -17.00
N ALA A 76 15.91 -1.91 -17.57
CA ALA A 76 16.37 -3.10 -16.86
C ALA A 76 17.83 -2.93 -16.41
N GLY A 77 18.16 -3.45 -15.23
CA GLY A 77 19.47 -3.29 -14.61
C GLY A 77 19.63 -2.02 -13.78
N THR A 78 18.67 -1.08 -13.81
CA THR A 78 18.67 0.09 -12.91
C THR A 78 18.78 -0.38 -11.47
N LYS A 79 19.67 0.29 -10.73
CA LYS A 79 19.96 -0.03 -9.35
C LYS A 79 19.07 0.78 -8.42
N ILE A 80 18.42 0.09 -7.48
CA ILE A 80 17.33 0.67 -6.69
C ILE A 80 17.57 0.43 -5.20
N SER A 81 17.57 1.52 -4.44
CA SER A 81 17.48 1.49 -2.98
C SER A 81 16.02 1.64 -2.55
N VAL A 82 15.42 0.57 -2.00
CA VAL A 82 14.00 0.56 -1.58
C VAL A 82 13.92 0.84 -0.08
N CYS A 83 13.30 1.96 0.27
CA CYS A 83 13.27 2.56 1.59
C CYS A 83 11.85 2.74 2.14
N GLY A 84 11.77 3.05 3.44
CA GLY A 84 10.55 3.10 4.23
C GLY A 84 10.18 1.72 4.76
N LYS A 85 9.67 1.65 5.99
CA LYS A 85 9.27 0.39 6.64
C LYS A 85 8.21 -0.35 5.83
N GLY A 86 7.40 0.39 5.07
CA GLY A 86 6.44 -0.12 4.10
C GLY A 86 7.04 -1.04 3.03
N SER A 87 8.35 -0.91 2.72
CA SER A 87 9.03 -1.69 1.69
C SER A 87 8.98 -3.20 1.94
N THR A 88 9.08 -3.65 3.19
CA THR A 88 8.99 -5.07 3.59
C THR A 88 7.76 -5.36 4.46
N ASN A 89 6.99 -4.33 4.78
CA ASN A 89 5.76 -4.40 5.55
C ASN A 89 4.67 -3.61 4.82
N LEU A 90 4.27 -4.05 3.62
CA LEU A 90 3.18 -3.44 2.87
C LEU A 90 1.82 -3.69 3.57
N ALA A 91 0.95 -2.68 3.57
CA ALA A 91 -0.47 -2.82 3.86
C ALA A 91 -1.16 -3.47 2.64
N ARG A 92 -1.48 -4.76 2.76
CA ARG A 92 -2.13 -5.55 1.70
C ARG A 92 -3.64 -5.33 1.63
N GLY A 93 -4.25 -4.89 2.72
CA GLY A 93 -5.67 -4.63 2.87
C GLY A 93 -5.91 -3.70 4.05
N GLY A 94 -7.16 -3.31 4.28
CA GLY A 94 -7.57 -2.69 5.54
C GLY A 94 -7.81 -3.74 6.63
N SER A 95 -7.96 -3.28 7.86
CA SER A 95 -8.33 -4.14 9.00
C SER A 95 -9.86 -4.31 9.13
N GLY A 96 -10.33 -4.97 10.19
CA GLY A 96 -11.75 -5.12 10.48
C GLY A 96 -12.44 -6.15 9.57
N SER A 97 -13.71 -5.93 9.24
CA SER A 97 -14.49 -6.85 8.40
C SER A 97 -13.98 -6.99 6.96
N GLY A 98 -13.18 -6.02 6.49
CA GLY A 98 -12.49 -6.06 5.21
C GLY A 98 -11.17 -6.84 5.22
N SER A 99 -10.70 -7.28 6.39
CA SER A 99 -9.47 -8.05 6.50
C SER A 99 -9.61 -9.41 5.81
N GLY A 100 -8.60 -9.77 5.03
CA GLY A 100 -8.54 -11.02 4.28
C GLY A 100 -7.26 -11.78 4.60
N SER A 101 -7.38 -13.11 4.62
CA SER A 101 -6.20 -13.99 4.61
C SER A 101 -5.92 -14.44 3.19
N VAL A 102 -4.64 -14.65 2.89
CA VAL A 102 -4.20 -15.25 1.63
C VAL A 102 -4.94 -16.57 1.42
N SER A 103 -5.63 -16.69 0.28
CA SER A 103 -6.34 -17.93 -0.04
C SER A 103 -5.35 -19.07 -0.22
N SER A 104 -5.62 -20.23 0.39
CA SER A 104 -4.78 -21.42 0.24
C SER A 104 -4.56 -21.75 -1.24
N GLY A 105 -3.31 -21.78 -1.69
CA GLY A 105 -2.92 -22.00 -3.09
C GLY A 105 -2.52 -20.74 -3.85
N VAL A 106 -2.64 -19.54 -3.26
CA VAL A 106 -2.09 -18.29 -3.79
C VAL A 106 -0.71 -18.04 -3.20
N THR A 107 0.27 -17.76 -4.06
CA THR A 107 1.60 -17.30 -3.65
C THR A 107 1.61 -15.78 -3.66
N SER A 108 1.79 -15.15 -2.49
CA SER A 108 1.91 -13.69 -2.39
C SER A 108 3.19 -13.20 -3.06
N ILE A 109 3.11 -12.03 -3.68
CA ILE A 109 4.22 -11.28 -4.25
C ILE A 109 4.51 -10.12 -3.29
N ASP A 110 5.78 -9.91 -2.95
CA ASP A 110 6.25 -8.74 -2.23
C ASP A 110 6.89 -7.73 -3.20
N LEU A 111 7.20 -6.53 -2.69
CA LEU A 111 7.75 -5.45 -3.52
C LEU A 111 9.13 -5.81 -4.06
N GLN A 112 9.97 -6.45 -3.24
CA GLN A 112 11.31 -6.89 -3.61
C GLN A 112 11.24 -7.85 -4.80
N LYS A 113 10.40 -8.88 -4.71
CA LYS A 113 10.18 -9.82 -5.80
C LYS A 113 9.67 -9.11 -7.06
N SER A 114 8.71 -8.21 -6.92
CA SER A 114 8.17 -7.47 -8.06
C SER A 114 9.25 -6.69 -8.81
N LEU A 115 10.11 -5.98 -8.09
CA LEU A 115 11.19 -5.19 -8.68
C LEU A 115 12.26 -6.08 -9.33
N THR A 116 12.65 -7.18 -8.67
CA THR A 116 13.63 -8.11 -9.24
C THR A 116 13.10 -8.87 -10.46
N ASP A 117 11.82 -9.26 -10.46
CA ASP A 117 11.18 -9.92 -11.60
C ASP A 117 11.14 -8.98 -12.82
N ALA A 118 11.02 -7.66 -12.59
CA ALA A 118 11.07 -6.63 -13.61
C ALA A 118 12.50 -6.33 -14.12
N GLY A 119 13.52 -6.98 -13.56
CA GLY A 119 14.91 -6.86 -14.00
C GLY A 119 15.71 -5.75 -13.31
N PHE A 120 15.20 -5.16 -12.23
CA PHE A 120 15.96 -4.18 -11.43
C PHE A 120 16.92 -4.86 -10.46
N VAL A 121 18.01 -4.17 -10.13
CA VAL A 121 18.98 -4.63 -9.12
C VAL A 121 18.70 -3.88 -7.82
N ILE A 122 18.14 -4.55 -6.83
CA ILE A 122 17.77 -3.91 -5.57
C ILE A 122 18.87 -4.01 -4.51
N ASN A 123 19.01 -2.98 -3.69
CA ASN A 123 19.92 -2.97 -2.55
C ASN A 123 19.50 -4.07 -1.53
N PRO A 124 20.30 -5.14 -1.35
CA PRO A 124 19.95 -6.24 -0.46
C PRO A 124 20.09 -5.88 1.03
N ASP A 125 20.97 -4.93 1.36
CA ASP A 125 21.23 -4.52 2.74
C ASP A 125 20.04 -3.77 3.33
N LEU A 126 19.42 -2.87 2.55
CA LEU A 126 18.16 -2.23 2.93
C LEU A 126 17.04 -3.26 3.12
N THR A 127 16.93 -4.24 2.22
CA THR A 127 15.93 -5.32 2.36
C THR A 127 16.14 -6.11 3.65
N ALA A 128 17.39 -6.43 3.99
CA ALA A 128 17.71 -7.14 5.23
C ALA A 128 17.44 -6.28 6.47
N PHE A 129 17.77 -4.99 6.41
CA PHE A 129 17.53 -4.02 7.48
C PHE A 129 16.03 -3.88 7.81
N TYR A 130 15.17 -3.67 6.81
CA TYR A 130 13.72 -3.51 7.06
C TYR A 130 13.03 -4.82 7.49
N LYS A 131 13.58 -5.98 7.13
CA LYS A 131 13.10 -7.28 7.64
C LYS A 131 13.47 -7.52 9.10
N ASP A 132 14.54 -6.89 9.61
CA ASP A 132 14.94 -6.99 11.01
C ASP A 132 14.27 -5.90 11.86
N ASN A 133 13.21 -6.29 12.55
CA ASN A 133 12.45 -5.38 13.43
C ASN A 133 13.26 -4.84 14.63
N ASN A 134 14.38 -5.47 14.99
CA ASN A 134 15.25 -4.92 16.04
C ASN A 134 16.08 -3.74 15.54
N LYS A 135 16.29 -3.64 14.22
CA LYS A 135 17.03 -2.54 13.59
C LYS A 135 16.10 -1.44 13.07
N SER A 136 15.06 -1.85 12.33
CA SER A 136 14.15 -0.92 11.63
C SER A 136 12.86 -0.61 12.39
N GLY A 137 12.70 -1.13 13.61
CA GLY A 137 11.45 -1.02 14.36
C GLY A 137 10.36 -1.98 13.86
N ARG A 138 9.23 -2.03 14.58
CA ARG A 138 8.17 -3.03 14.33
C ARG A 138 7.20 -2.66 13.21
N GLY A 139 7.25 -1.43 12.71
CA GLY A 139 6.26 -0.94 11.75
C GLY A 139 4.95 -0.54 12.40
N ARG A 140 3.93 -0.42 11.55
CA ARG A 140 2.56 -0.05 11.92
C ARG A 140 1.96 -1.02 12.94
N THR A 141 1.13 -0.50 13.82
CA THR A 141 0.28 -1.30 14.71
C THR A 141 -1.05 -1.64 14.03
N ASN A 142 -1.49 -2.90 14.16
CA ASN A 142 -2.77 -3.33 13.58
C ASN A 142 -3.95 -2.80 14.40
N GLY A 143 -4.90 -2.13 13.74
CA GLY A 143 -6.14 -1.62 14.33
C GLY A 143 -7.22 -2.69 14.59
N ASN A 144 -6.85 -3.95 14.82
CA ASN A 144 -7.79 -5.08 14.95
C ASN A 144 -8.71 -5.03 16.17
N ASP A 145 -8.55 -4.05 17.06
CA ASP A 145 -9.33 -3.88 18.28
C ASP A 145 -10.27 -2.65 18.23
N GLY A 146 -10.69 -2.23 17.03
CA GLY A 146 -11.45 -0.98 16.86
C GLY A 146 -12.79 -1.00 17.60
N TRP A 147 -13.39 -2.19 17.73
CA TRP A 147 -14.59 -2.44 18.53
C TRP A 147 -14.41 -2.25 20.04
N LYS A 148 -13.17 -2.28 20.53
CA LYS A 148 -12.82 -2.04 21.93
C LYS A 148 -12.44 -0.58 22.20
N GLY A 149 -12.53 0.30 21.20
CA GLY A 149 -12.22 1.72 21.33
C GLY A 149 -10.75 2.02 21.64
N ASN A 150 -9.84 1.06 21.39
CA ASN A 150 -8.41 1.17 21.72
C ASN A 150 -7.51 0.84 20.52
N SER A 151 -8.01 1.00 19.29
CA SER A 151 -7.17 0.86 18.12
C SER A 151 -6.35 2.11 17.91
N GLN A 152 -5.04 1.99 18.15
CA GLN A 152 -4.05 2.96 17.71
C GLN A 152 -3.45 2.39 16.44
N VAL A 153 -3.83 2.93 15.28
CA VAL A 153 -3.09 2.68 14.04
C VAL A 153 -2.04 3.77 13.93
N THR A 154 -0.76 3.38 14.03
CA THR A 154 0.38 4.27 13.85
C THR A 154 0.97 4.10 12.45
N ILE A 155 1.75 5.10 12.01
CA ILE A 155 2.53 5.03 10.76
C ILE A 155 3.74 4.09 10.91
N GLY A 156 4.40 4.16 12.08
CA GLY A 156 5.51 3.26 12.44
C GLY A 156 6.65 3.26 11.43
N GLU A 157 7.06 4.44 10.96
CA GLU A 157 8.21 4.56 10.07
C GLU A 157 9.50 4.37 10.86
N THR A 158 10.54 3.86 10.20
CA THR A 158 11.86 3.70 10.80
C THR A 158 12.53 5.07 10.98
N PRO A 159 12.92 5.46 12.21
CA PRO A 159 13.62 6.71 12.42
C PRO A 159 14.94 6.78 11.66
N TRP A 160 15.28 7.95 11.12
CA TRP A 160 16.54 8.15 10.39
C TRP A 160 17.78 7.80 11.23
N SER A 161 17.70 8.03 12.55
CA SER A 161 18.76 7.66 13.50
C SER A 161 19.08 6.15 13.55
N SER A 162 18.21 5.29 13.02
CA SER A 162 18.45 3.83 12.92
C SER A 162 19.33 3.43 11.72
N TYR A 163 19.60 4.35 10.80
CA TYR A 163 20.41 4.08 9.61
C TYR A 163 21.89 4.27 9.97
N ASP A 164 22.58 3.16 10.24
CA ASP A 164 24.00 3.22 10.53
C ASP A 164 24.83 3.56 9.28
N GLN A 165 26.09 3.95 9.49
CA GLN A 165 26.96 4.37 8.39
C GLN A 165 27.21 3.25 7.37
N ALA A 166 27.20 1.98 7.79
CA ALA A 166 27.40 0.87 6.86
C ALA A 166 26.20 0.73 5.92
N LEU A 167 24.99 0.89 6.43
CA LEU A 167 23.77 0.93 5.63
C LEU A 167 23.74 2.15 4.71
N ILE A 168 24.13 3.33 5.20
CA ILE A 168 24.22 4.54 4.36
C ILE A 168 25.22 4.34 3.22
N ASN A 169 26.40 3.78 3.49
CA ASN A 169 27.40 3.51 2.46
C ASN A 169 26.92 2.47 1.42
N SER A 170 25.94 1.62 1.75
CA SER A 170 25.39 0.67 0.76
C SER A 170 24.65 1.37 -0.38
N PHE A 171 24.26 2.64 -0.23
CA PHE A 171 23.63 3.40 -1.32
C PHE A 171 24.59 3.67 -2.47
N ASP A 172 25.91 3.79 -2.24
CA ASP A 172 26.91 4.06 -3.29
C ASP A 172 26.88 3.03 -4.43
N ASP A 173 26.44 1.80 -4.12
CA ASP A 173 26.31 0.73 -5.11
C ASP A 173 24.92 0.69 -5.77
N TYR A 174 23.92 1.42 -5.26
CA TYR A 174 22.49 1.38 -5.63
C TYR A 174 21.80 2.75 -5.56
N ASP A 175 22.47 3.78 -6.08
CA ASP A 175 22.10 5.19 -5.97
C ASP A 175 21.26 5.73 -7.14
N GLU A 176 21.10 5.01 -8.26
CA GLU A 176 20.34 5.54 -9.41
C GLU A 176 18.89 5.92 -9.05
N ILE A 177 18.19 5.09 -8.27
CA ILE A 177 16.81 5.32 -7.84
C ILE A 177 16.63 4.99 -6.35
N GLY A 178 16.13 5.95 -5.58
CA GLY A 178 15.55 5.72 -4.26
C GLY A 178 14.05 5.56 -4.35
N ILE A 179 13.50 4.42 -3.91
CA ILE A 179 12.05 4.27 -3.74
C ILE A 179 11.72 4.52 -2.27
N GLN A 180 10.88 5.50 -1.96
CA GLN A 180 10.32 5.65 -0.62
C GLN A 180 8.88 5.13 -0.59
N VAL A 181 8.61 4.15 0.27
CA VAL A 181 7.28 3.53 0.40
C VAL A 181 6.53 4.12 1.58
N LEU A 182 5.60 5.03 1.30
CA LEU A 182 4.70 5.61 2.30
C LEU A 182 3.51 4.70 2.51
N THR A 183 3.28 4.27 3.74
CA THR A 183 2.21 3.30 4.03
C THR A 183 1.24 3.83 5.08
N ARG A 184 -0.06 3.69 4.79
CA ARG A 184 -1.13 3.87 5.78
C ARG A 184 -2.07 2.67 5.70
N GLU A 185 -2.59 2.27 6.84
CA GLU A 185 -3.64 1.27 6.95
C GLU A 185 -4.87 1.94 7.57
N GLY A 186 -6.05 1.68 7.01
CA GLY A 186 -7.32 2.07 7.63
C GLY A 186 -7.88 0.91 8.45
N ALA A 187 -8.61 1.21 9.51
CA ALA A 187 -9.19 0.21 10.39
C ALA A 187 -10.65 0.52 10.74
N GLU A 188 -11.48 -0.52 10.81
CA GLU A 188 -12.88 -0.38 11.21
C GLU A 188 -12.97 0.02 12.69
N GLY A 189 -13.69 1.11 12.98
CA GLY A 189 -13.90 1.59 14.34
C GLY A 189 -12.82 2.53 14.89
N CYS A 190 -11.86 2.96 14.07
CA CYS A 190 -10.92 4.03 14.42
C CYS A 190 -10.42 4.79 13.19
N ASP A 191 -10.26 6.09 13.33
CA ASP A 191 -9.47 6.88 12.39
C ASP A 191 -7.97 6.67 12.64
N VAL A 192 -7.14 6.82 11.60
CA VAL A 192 -5.68 6.73 11.74
C VAL A 192 -5.18 7.88 12.61
N GLN A 193 -4.39 7.57 13.63
CA GLN A 193 -3.74 8.58 14.46
C GLN A 193 -2.39 8.95 13.86
N THR A 194 -1.99 10.21 14.00
CA THR A 194 -0.72 10.76 13.47
C THR A 194 0.48 10.51 14.35
N ILE A 195 0.27 9.75 15.41
CA ILE A 195 1.32 9.40 16.34
C ILE A 195 2.20 8.37 15.64
N ASP A 196 3.45 8.72 15.35
CA ASP A 196 4.47 7.68 15.26
C ASP A 196 4.67 7.15 16.68
N SER A 197 4.69 5.83 16.85
CA SER A 197 5.02 5.21 18.15
C SER A 197 6.38 5.66 18.70
N THR A 198 7.20 6.29 17.87
CA THR A 198 8.51 6.86 18.19
C THR A 198 8.48 8.37 18.48
N ASP A 199 7.38 9.07 18.20
CA ASP A 199 7.24 10.48 18.53
C ASP A 199 7.13 10.64 20.05
N SER A 200 8.00 11.49 20.61
CA SER A 200 8.14 11.71 22.05
C SER A 200 6.93 12.35 22.76
N THR A 201 5.79 12.48 22.07
CA THR A 201 4.55 13.00 22.64
C THR A 201 3.89 11.93 23.51
N GLN A 202 4.25 11.93 24.81
CA GLN A 202 3.34 11.42 25.82
C GLN A 202 1.99 12.13 25.66
N PHE A 203 0.91 11.37 25.49
CA PHE A 203 -0.49 11.82 25.43
C PHE A 203 -1.05 12.30 24.08
N GLY A 204 -0.62 11.71 22.97
CA GLY A 204 -1.54 11.49 21.84
C GLY A 204 -2.06 12.72 21.09
N PHE A 205 -1.24 13.76 20.98
CA PHE A 205 -1.48 14.89 20.09
C PHE A 205 -0.21 15.15 19.28
N SER A 206 -0.34 15.07 17.95
CA SER A 206 0.63 15.59 17.00
C SER A 206 0.03 16.85 16.38
N GLU A 207 0.85 17.87 16.09
CA GLU A 207 0.41 19.01 15.29
C GLU A 207 0.12 18.63 13.83
N LYS A 208 0.55 17.44 13.40
CA LYS A 208 0.30 16.88 12.07
C LYS A 208 -0.98 16.03 12.03
N HIS A 209 -1.70 16.07 10.91
CA HIS A 209 -2.86 15.23 10.59
C HIS A 209 -2.48 14.01 9.71
N ALA A 210 -3.32 12.97 9.65
CA ALA A 210 -2.92 11.62 9.19
C ALA A 210 -2.57 11.49 7.71
N LEU A 211 -2.83 12.56 6.95
CA LEU A 211 -2.52 12.66 5.53
C LEU A 211 -1.15 13.32 5.31
N GLU A 212 -0.55 13.95 6.32
CA GLU A 212 0.81 14.47 6.28
C GLU A 212 1.84 13.35 6.46
N LEU A 213 3.09 13.66 6.12
CA LEU A 213 4.24 12.82 6.45
C LEU A 213 4.57 12.91 7.93
N SER A 214 4.87 11.77 8.57
CA SER A 214 5.52 11.80 9.89
C SER A 214 6.90 12.46 9.79
N ASP A 215 7.46 12.87 10.93
CA ASP A 215 8.81 13.44 10.96
C ASP A 215 9.85 12.44 10.42
N ASN A 216 9.72 11.15 10.76
CA ASN A 216 10.59 10.10 10.23
C ASN A 216 10.45 9.89 8.71
N GLU A 217 9.23 10.02 8.16
CA GLU A 217 9.01 9.95 6.71
C GLU A 217 9.62 11.17 6.00
N GLN A 218 9.49 12.36 6.58
CA GLN A 218 10.11 13.57 6.06
C GLN A 218 11.64 13.47 6.13
N ASP A 219 12.20 13.04 7.27
CA ASP A 219 13.65 12.87 7.43
C ASP A 219 14.21 11.88 6.40
N LEU A 220 13.53 10.74 6.18
CA LEU A 220 13.94 9.78 5.15
C LEU A 220 13.91 10.42 3.75
N PHE A 221 12.85 11.17 3.43
CA PHE A 221 12.73 11.85 2.15
C PHE A 221 13.88 12.85 1.94
N ASP A 222 14.14 13.68 2.94
CA ASP A 222 15.19 14.69 2.90
C ASP A 222 16.57 14.06 2.75
N ASN A 223 16.88 13.00 3.49
CA ASN A 223 18.19 12.34 3.39
C ASN A 223 18.38 11.57 2.07
N LEU A 224 17.31 11.08 1.44
CA LEU A 224 17.39 10.51 0.09
C LEU A 224 17.86 11.56 -0.94
N HIS A 225 17.75 12.86 -0.66
CA HIS A 225 18.28 13.89 -1.55
C HIS A 225 19.80 13.82 -1.74
N ASP A 226 20.52 13.30 -0.77
CA ASP A 226 21.98 13.21 -0.83
C ASP A 226 22.48 11.82 -1.21
N LEU A 227 21.59 10.81 -1.27
CA LEU A 227 21.98 9.40 -1.40
C LEU A 227 21.62 8.75 -2.73
N VAL A 228 20.74 9.35 -3.53
CA VAL A 228 20.30 8.78 -4.82
C VAL A 228 20.28 9.84 -5.92
N ASP A 229 20.16 9.47 -7.19
CA ASP A 229 20.01 10.43 -8.29
C ASP A 229 18.56 10.93 -8.42
N LYS A 230 17.60 10.00 -8.32
CA LYS A 230 16.16 10.27 -8.44
C LYS A 230 15.35 9.50 -7.41
N ILE A 231 14.23 10.07 -7.01
CA ILE A 231 13.33 9.50 -6.01
C ILE A 231 12.00 9.11 -6.66
N ILE A 232 11.50 7.92 -6.33
CA ILE A 232 10.13 7.50 -6.64
C ILE A 232 9.38 7.30 -5.33
N ILE A 233 8.24 7.97 -5.20
CA ILE A 233 7.35 7.78 -4.06
C ILE A 233 6.33 6.72 -4.40
N VAL A 234 6.26 5.64 -3.61
CA VAL A 234 5.22 4.62 -3.72
C VAL A 234 4.25 4.78 -2.54
N ILE A 235 3.01 5.15 -2.84
CA ILE A 235 1.96 5.35 -1.84
C ILE A 235 1.16 4.06 -1.71
N ASN A 236 1.42 3.32 -0.63
CA ASN A 236 0.67 2.13 -0.24
C ASN A 236 -0.38 2.49 0.82
N SER A 237 -1.50 3.06 0.38
CA SER A 237 -2.54 3.55 1.28
C SER A 237 -3.89 3.53 0.59
N SER A 238 -4.95 3.09 1.29
CA SER A 238 -6.34 3.33 0.83
C SER A 238 -6.81 4.76 1.11
N ASN A 239 -6.13 5.47 1.99
CA ASN A 239 -6.37 6.88 2.30
C ASN A 239 -5.49 7.79 1.43
N LEU A 240 -5.89 9.04 1.28
CA LEU A 240 -5.07 10.06 0.64
C LEU A 240 -3.81 10.32 1.49
N ILE A 241 -2.70 10.66 0.84
CA ILE A 241 -1.53 11.26 1.48
C ILE A 241 -1.29 12.56 0.74
N GLU A 242 -0.99 13.62 1.48
CA GLU A 242 -0.61 14.91 0.90
C GLU A 242 0.69 14.75 0.13
N CYS A 243 0.66 15.15 -1.13
CA CYS A 243 1.79 14.99 -2.03
C CYS A 243 2.49 16.32 -2.33
N ASP A 244 2.05 17.43 -1.76
CA ASP A 244 2.52 18.78 -2.17
C ASP A 244 4.04 18.92 -2.04
N VAL A 245 4.61 18.35 -0.96
CA VAL A 245 6.07 18.27 -0.71
C VAL A 245 6.84 17.58 -1.85
N PHE A 246 6.21 16.63 -2.55
CA PHE A 246 6.83 15.88 -3.65
C PHE A 246 6.57 16.49 -5.04
N MET A 247 5.46 17.23 -5.20
CA MET A 247 4.95 17.61 -6.53
C MET A 247 5.91 18.52 -7.30
N ASN A 248 6.53 19.47 -6.60
CA ASN A 248 7.45 20.45 -7.21
C ASN A 248 8.92 20.12 -7.00
N ASP A 249 9.22 18.94 -6.46
CA ASP A 249 10.59 18.52 -6.21
C ASP A 249 11.23 17.93 -7.49
N ASP A 250 12.35 18.50 -7.93
CA ASP A 250 13.05 18.07 -9.16
C ASP A 250 13.75 16.71 -9.02
N LYS A 251 13.99 16.24 -7.80
CA LYS A 251 14.56 14.92 -7.51
C LYS A 251 13.50 13.83 -7.60
N VAL A 252 12.23 14.16 -7.35
CA VAL A 252 11.12 13.19 -7.43
C VAL A 252 10.74 12.92 -8.90
N ALA A 253 11.22 11.78 -9.40
CA ALA A 253 10.95 11.25 -10.73
C ALA A 253 9.49 10.84 -10.92
N GLY A 254 8.87 10.26 -9.90
CA GLY A 254 7.49 9.81 -10.02
C GLY A 254 6.83 9.52 -8.68
N ILE A 255 5.51 9.54 -8.71
CA ILE A 255 4.66 9.20 -7.57
C ILE A 255 3.64 8.17 -8.03
N LEU A 256 3.68 6.97 -7.48
CA LEU A 256 2.81 5.85 -7.83
C LEU A 256 1.91 5.49 -6.64
N TRP A 257 0.61 5.63 -6.82
CA TRP A 257 -0.38 5.22 -5.83
C TRP A 257 -0.87 3.79 -6.11
N ILE A 258 -0.64 2.90 -5.14
CA ILE A 258 -0.90 1.46 -5.28
C ILE A 258 -2.05 0.95 -4.39
N GLY A 259 -2.74 1.84 -3.68
CA GLY A 259 -3.83 1.47 -2.79
C GLY A 259 -3.41 0.44 -1.74
N ASN A 260 -4.30 -0.51 -1.47
CA ASN A 260 -3.96 -1.78 -0.81
C ASN A 260 -4.00 -2.91 -1.84
N PRO A 261 -2.84 -3.44 -2.27
CA PRO A 261 -2.75 -4.25 -3.50
C PRO A 261 -3.03 -5.74 -3.30
N GLY A 262 -3.46 -6.17 -2.11
CA GLY A 262 -3.65 -7.57 -1.79
C GLY A 262 -2.36 -8.39 -1.88
N ASP A 263 -2.49 -9.67 -2.21
CA ASP A 263 -1.38 -10.61 -2.22
C ASP A 263 -0.52 -10.56 -3.47
N VAL A 264 -1.13 -10.35 -4.63
CA VAL A 264 -0.44 -10.43 -5.93
C VAL A 264 -0.32 -9.09 -6.63
N GLY A 265 -1.09 -8.08 -6.22
CA GLY A 265 -1.03 -6.75 -6.80
C GLY A 265 0.32 -6.05 -6.67
N PRO A 266 1.18 -6.29 -5.64
CA PRO A 266 2.53 -5.73 -5.63
C PRO A 266 3.33 -6.05 -6.88
N GLY A 267 3.05 -7.18 -7.56
CA GLY A 267 3.67 -7.56 -8.83
C GLY A 267 3.47 -6.55 -9.96
N ALA A 268 2.44 -5.70 -9.91
CA ALA A 268 2.22 -4.63 -10.89
C ALA A 268 3.23 -3.48 -10.74
N VAL A 269 3.82 -3.26 -9.56
CA VAL A 269 4.73 -2.14 -9.32
C VAL A 269 5.96 -2.22 -10.23
N GLY A 270 6.68 -3.35 -10.21
CA GLY A 270 7.84 -3.57 -11.07
C GLY A 270 7.48 -3.49 -12.56
N ARG A 271 6.34 -4.05 -12.95
CA ARG A 271 5.87 -4.03 -14.35
C ARG A 271 5.51 -2.63 -14.85
N ILE A 272 4.96 -1.78 -13.98
CA ILE A 272 4.70 -0.37 -14.29
C ILE A 272 6.01 0.40 -14.40
N LEU A 273 6.91 0.22 -13.43
CA LEU A 273 8.19 0.93 -13.42
C LEU A 273 9.09 0.53 -14.59
N SER A 274 9.02 -0.71 -15.08
CA SER A 274 9.76 -1.17 -16.26
C SER A 274 9.08 -0.84 -17.59
N GLY A 275 7.82 -0.36 -17.56
CA GLY A 275 7.03 -0.07 -18.75
C GLY A 275 6.43 -1.30 -19.44
N GLU A 276 6.51 -2.50 -18.83
CA GLU A 276 5.73 -3.67 -19.28
C GLU A 276 4.23 -3.35 -19.25
N VAL A 277 3.79 -2.59 -18.24
CA VAL A 277 2.43 -2.09 -18.08
C VAL A 277 2.44 -0.57 -18.12
N ASN A 278 1.59 0.01 -18.97
CA ASN A 278 1.34 1.46 -18.94
C ASN A 278 0.20 1.74 -17.94
N PRO A 279 0.46 2.46 -16.84
CA PRO A 279 -0.55 2.70 -15.81
C PRO A 279 -1.72 3.52 -16.36
N SER A 280 -2.94 3.07 -16.09
CA SER A 280 -4.17 3.70 -16.63
C SER A 280 -5.17 4.13 -15.55
N GLY A 281 -4.84 3.89 -14.29
CA GLY A 281 -5.66 4.29 -13.15
C GLY A 281 -5.86 5.79 -13.08
N ARG A 282 -6.97 6.19 -12.46
CA ARG A 282 -7.33 7.60 -12.22
C ARG A 282 -7.75 7.76 -10.77
N THR A 283 -7.54 8.96 -10.23
CA THR A 283 -8.03 9.28 -8.90
C THR A 283 -9.56 9.26 -8.90
N ILE A 284 -10.13 8.77 -7.81
CA ILE A 284 -11.57 8.77 -7.56
C ILE A 284 -12.00 9.85 -6.55
N SER A 285 -11.02 10.57 -6.01
CA SER A 285 -11.16 11.66 -5.05
C SER A 285 -10.27 12.83 -5.46
N THR A 286 -10.55 14.02 -4.92
CA THR A 286 -9.67 15.19 -5.06
C THR A 286 -8.51 15.05 -4.08
N TRP A 287 -7.27 15.15 -4.56
CA TRP A 287 -6.11 15.28 -3.67
C TRP A 287 -5.92 16.73 -3.24
N THR A 288 -6.13 16.98 -1.95
CA THR A 288 -5.83 18.26 -1.32
C THR A 288 -4.32 18.41 -1.17
N ARG A 289 -3.81 19.64 -1.39
CA ARG A 289 -2.42 19.98 -1.07
C ARG A 289 -2.23 20.17 0.43
N ASP A 290 -3.23 20.77 1.06
CA ASP A 290 -3.31 21.09 2.48
C ASP A 290 -4.76 20.83 2.90
N PHE A 291 -4.96 19.73 3.62
CA PHE A 291 -6.23 19.23 4.10
C PHE A 291 -6.81 20.15 5.18
N THR A 292 -5.98 20.94 5.89
CA THR A 292 -6.48 21.94 6.85
C THR A 292 -7.35 23.02 6.19
N LYS A 293 -7.24 23.18 4.87
CA LYS A 293 -8.05 24.09 4.06
C LYS A 293 -9.33 23.45 3.52
N ASP A 294 -9.50 22.13 3.68
CA ASP A 294 -10.72 21.44 3.28
C ASP A 294 -11.89 21.83 4.22
N PRO A 295 -13.09 22.13 3.70
CA PRO A 295 -14.24 22.51 4.54
C PRO A 295 -14.63 21.44 5.57
N THR A 296 -14.27 20.17 5.33
CA THR A 296 -14.56 19.08 6.25
C THR A 296 -13.60 19.03 7.43
N PHE A 297 -12.39 19.59 7.33
CA PHE A 297 -11.36 19.51 8.37
C PHE A 297 -11.85 20.01 9.73
N GLN A 298 -12.58 21.14 9.74
CA GLN A 298 -13.13 21.75 10.95
C GLN A 298 -14.40 21.06 11.49
N ASN A 299 -14.91 20.05 10.78
CA ASN A 299 -16.19 19.40 11.06
C ASN A 299 -16.09 17.87 10.99
N PHE A 300 -14.88 17.32 11.12
CA PHE A 300 -14.60 15.89 11.05
C PHE A 300 -14.07 15.40 12.40
N SER A 301 -14.55 14.23 12.84
CA SER A 301 -14.26 13.66 14.16
C SER A 301 -14.71 14.56 15.32
N ASP A 302 -13.97 14.60 16.44
CA ASP A 302 -14.40 15.29 17.67
C ASP A 302 -13.96 16.76 17.79
N ASN A 303 -13.40 17.36 16.74
CA ASN A 303 -12.84 18.72 16.73
C ASN A 303 -11.83 19.03 17.86
N ARG A 304 -11.30 18.02 18.58
CA ARG A 304 -10.38 18.26 19.72
C ARG A 304 -8.93 18.49 19.30
N HIS A 305 -8.64 18.43 18.00
CA HIS A 305 -7.27 18.49 17.51
C HIS A 305 -6.71 19.92 17.46
N PHE A 306 -7.53 20.97 17.34
CA PHE A 306 -7.04 22.35 17.28
C PHE A 306 -8.07 23.32 17.86
N GLY A 307 -7.81 23.80 19.08
CA GLY A 307 -8.54 24.87 19.77
C GLY A 307 -7.59 25.86 20.39
#